data_AF-A0AA36DFD2-F1
#
_entry.id   AF-A0AA36DFD2-F1
#
_cell.length_a   1.000
_cell.length_b   1.000
_cell.length_c   1.000
_cell.angle_alpha   90.00
_cell.angle_beta   90.00
_cell.angle_gamma   90.00
#
_symmetry.space_group_name_H-M   'P 1'
#
loop_
_entity.id
_entity.type
_entity.pdbx_description
1 polymer ?
#
loop_
_entity_poly.entity_id
_entity_poly.type
_entity_poly.pdbx_seq_one_letter_code
_entity_poly.pdbx_strand_id
1 'polypeptide(L)'
;MDKLSALRTGSSLPPPKAKPKAAPTDFSPLPWSDFFDAADDIEIEGDTFRVYSKGTTGPVFFLFHGGGYSGLTWACFAKELSERVECRVVAPDFLKVLFLAGTDRLDKELMIGQMQGKFQTTLLKKVGHAIQEDSPSDLADESARFVVRHQFTTLKGDIKNMKKPGKTYHRADVIQDKAADAPSIVDAVQFHGVRMTKSDALVKEITELYRSANLDQLVHNSHLAARHLQEVGLMENATALIDISPGEDRYIVNFVVKEPKPFTLGVKAGMSTQGDADLSLNAGKASFLGRGETANASYAYTVKGDHSFSLSLMKPFLGWQKYSNISMSAFRSMAHLPWNQSNLNENALILQYNGQLLDKRLLHTVKLNTIWRTLEATDEAAFAVREFAGHTIKFSVENAIAYDTRDRPLLATKGLLARINQEYAGPLGDSHFWKNQLDFQGATKLIGDLVLGLSLQLKTVNGLGNRELHLLDRVYLGGNQDLRGFGLNSLGTRSNNSSLGAGTTAAGVLHLYQPLFPKDMVFAHAWLAGGSFASVRARSAMREMINSQRVTAGIGLTLIFKNIFRFELNYVHPLKYTVGDSVTRGIHFGAGINFL
;
A
#
# COMPACT_ATOMS: atom_id res chain seq x y z
N MET A 1 -73.14 12.19 36.61
CA MET A 1 -73.36 11.82 38.01
C MET A 1 -72.36 10.73 38.39
N ASP A 2 -71.78 10.87 39.59
CA ASP A 2 -71.05 9.88 40.37
C ASP A 2 -69.63 9.39 39.97
N LYS A 3 -68.66 9.87 40.78
CA LYS A 3 -67.80 9.10 41.70
C LYS A 3 -66.56 8.30 41.18
N LEU A 4 -65.45 8.60 41.87
CA LEU A 4 -64.44 7.66 42.44
C LEU A 4 -63.57 6.87 41.44
N SER A 5 -62.29 7.21 41.30
CA SER A 5 -61.15 6.65 42.06
C SER A 5 -60.64 5.30 41.54
N ALA A 6 -59.33 5.18 41.35
CA ALA A 6 -58.49 4.32 42.19
C ALA A 6 -57.04 4.27 41.69
N LEU A 7 -56.16 4.83 42.53
CA LEU A 7 -54.83 4.30 42.89
C LEU A 7 -54.91 2.76 43.05
N ARG A 8 -54.04 1.91 42.52
CA ARG A 8 -52.59 1.72 42.75
C ARG A 8 -52.11 0.61 41.80
N THR A 9 -50.82 0.61 41.45
CA THR A 9 -49.80 -0.40 41.85
C THR A 9 -48.61 -0.27 40.91
N GLY A 10 -47.43 0.02 41.46
CA GLY A 10 -46.17 -0.18 40.76
C GLY A 10 -45.73 -1.65 40.87
N SER A 11 -45.09 -2.18 39.83
CA SER A 11 -43.80 -2.87 39.94
C SER A 11 -43.29 -3.38 38.59
N SER A 12 -41.97 -3.23 38.44
CA SER A 12 -41.03 -3.89 37.51
C SER A 12 -40.78 -3.26 36.14
N LEU A 13 -39.50 -2.93 35.93
CA LEU A 13 -38.89 -2.20 34.82
C LEU A 13 -38.68 -3.08 33.57
N PRO A 14 -38.97 -2.56 32.36
CA PRO A 14 -38.47 -3.08 31.08
C PRO A 14 -37.18 -2.35 30.62
N PRO A 15 -36.45 -2.91 29.64
CA PRO A 15 -35.02 -2.61 29.35
C PRO A 15 -34.78 -1.19 28.83
N PRO A 16 -33.52 -0.68 28.81
CA PRO A 16 -33.24 0.67 28.35
C PRO A 16 -33.69 0.83 26.90
N LYS A 17 -34.68 1.71 26.70
CA LYS A 17 -35.18 2.11 25.38
C LYS A 17 -34.03 2.76 24.60
N ALA A 18 -33.90 2.40 23.32
CA ALA A 18 -33.02 3.06 22.39
C ALA A 18 -33.19 4.59 22.50
N LYS A 19 -32.08 5.33 22.63
CA LYS A 19 -32.11 6.80 22.67
C LYS A 19 -32.90 7.30 21.46
N PRO A 20 -33.89 8.19 21.64
CA PRO A 20 -34.59 8.78 20.51
C PRO A 20 -33.54 9.45 19.62
N LYS A 21 -33.62 9.21 18.31
CA LYS A 21 -32.83 9.97 17.33
C LYS A 21 -33.10 11.45 17.61
N ALA A 22 -32.05 12.20 17.94
CA ALA A 22 -32.14 13.63 18.08
C ALA A 22 -32.84 14.19 16.83
N ALA A 23 -33.84 15.05 17.03
CA ALA A 23 -34.43 15.78 15.92
C ALA A 23 -33.29 16.47 15.14
N PRO A 24 -33.35 16.53 13.80
CA PRO A 24 -32.35 17.25 13.04
C PRO A 24 -32.27 18.67 13.61
N THR A 25 -31.09 19.04 14.12
CA THR A 25 -30.82 20.39 14.59
C THR A 25 -31.08 21.35 13.44
N ASP A 26 -31.98 22.29 13.66
CA ASP A 26 -32.23 23.37 12.72
C ASP A 26 -30.98 24.26 12.69
N PHE A 27 -30.31 24.29 11.55
CA PHE A 27 -29.12 25.11 11.30
C PHE A 27 -29.46 26.38 10.51
N SER A 28 -30.74 26.77 10.48
CA SER A 28 -31.15 28.04 9.86
C SER A 28 -30.45 29.22 10.55
N PRO A 29 -29.88 30.17 9.80
CA PRO A 29 -29.15 31.29 10.38
C PRO A 29 -30.09 32.22 11.16
N LEU A 30 -29.70 32.59 12.39
CA LEU A 30 -30.43 33.54 13.23
C LEU A 30 -30.13 34.99 12.80
N PRO A 31 -31.10 35.91 12.85
CA PRO A 31 -30.87 37.32 12.55
C PRO A 31 -30.06 38.01 13.66
N TRP A 32 -29.18 38.95 13.28
CA TRP A 32 -28.31 39.66 14.22
C TRP A 32 -29.08 40.53 15.24
N SER A 33 -30.26 41.00 14.83
CA SER A 33 -31.16 41.85 15.64
C SER A 33 -31.65 41.16 16.92
N ASP A 34 -31.57 39.84 17.00
CA ASP A 34 -31.94 39.10 18.21
C ASP A 34 -30.90 39.27 19.34
N PHE A 35 -29.72 39.79 19.01
CA PHE A 35 -28.57 39.82 19.90
C PHE A 35 -28.00 41.22 20.13
N PHE A 36 -28.09 42.14 19.16
CA PHE A 36 -27.57 43.51 19.25
C PHE A 36 -28.68 44.54 19.01
N ASP A 37 -28.52 45.72 19.60
CA ASP A 37 -29.51 46.81 19.52
C ASP A 37 -29.32 47.65 18.25
N ALA A 38 -28.09 47.79 17.78
CA ALA A 38 -27.76 48.51 16.55
C ALA A 38 -26.60 47.87 15.78
N ALA A 39 -26.56 48.15 14.47
CA ALA A 39 -25.54 47.70 13.52
C ALA A 39 -25.14 48.87 12.62
N ASP A 40 -24.26 49.73 13.14
CA ASP A 40 -23.90 50.99 12.51
C ASP A 40 -22.72 50.83 11.56
N ASP A 41 -22.75 51.56 10.45
CA ASP A 41 -21.60 51.76 9.57
C ASP A 41 -20.89 53.05 10.00
N ILE A 42 -19.74 52.91 10.65
CA ILE A 42 -18.96 54.04 11.15
C ILE A 42 -17.92 54.43 10.10
N GLU A 43 -17.98 55.68 9.63
CA GLU A 43 -16.96 56.27 8.77
C GLU A 43 -15.86 56.93 9.60
N ILE A 44 -14.62 56.46 9.44
CA ILE A 44 -13.42 57.02 10.08
C ILE A 44 -12.40 57.29 8.98
N GLU A 45 -11.99 58.55 8.82
CA GLU A 45 -10.93 58.95 7.87
C GLU A 45 -11.13 58.47 6.42
N GLY A 46 -12.39 58.23 6.02
CA GLY A 46 -12.75 57.75 4.68
C GLY A 46 -12.97 56.24 4.55
N ASP A 47 -12.78 55.48 5.63
CA ASP A 47 -13.06 54.04 5.70
C ASP A 47 -14.35 53.76 6.48
N THR A 48 -15.18 52.84 5.99
CA THR A 48 -16.44 52.42 6.64
C THR A 48 -16.27 51.09 7.36
N PHE A 49 -16.62 51.02 8.65
CA PHE A 49 -16.60 49.81 9.46
C PHE A 49 -17.99 49.48 10.01
N ARG A 50 -18.45 48.24 9.83
CA ARG A 50 -19.67 47.76 10.50
C ARG A 50 -19.36 47.46 11.96
N VAL A 51 -20.15 48.04 12.87
CA VAL A 51 -20.02 47.85 14.31
C VAL A 51 -21.37 47.49 14.91
N TYR A 52 -21.41 46.38 15.63
CA TYR A 52 -22.59 45.96 16.38
C TYR A 52 -22.50 46.49 17.80
N SER A 53 -23.58 47.09 18.30
CA SER A 53 -23.63 47.65 19.64
C SER A 53 -24.86 47.19 20.43
N LYS A 54 -24.71 47.10 21.76
CA LYS A 54 -25.79 46.74 22.69
C LYS A 54 -25.68 47.53 23.98
N GLY A 55 -26.80 48.04 24.48
CA GLY A 55 -26.89 48.85 25.69
C GLY A 55 -26.46 50.31 25.48
N THR A 56 -26.98 51.20 26.32
CA THR A 56 -26.73 52.66 26.25
C THR A 56 -26.07 53.23 27.50
N THR A 57 -26.02 52.47 28.60
CA THR A 57 -25.57 52.89 29.92
C THR A 57 -24.56 51.89 30.51
N GLY A 58 -23.73 52.34 31.46
CA GLY A 58 -22.70 51.51 32.10
C GLY A 58 -21.35 51.43 31.37
N PRO A 59 -20.43 50.56 31.85
CA PRO A 59 -19.09 50.39 31.29
C PRO A 59 -19.12 49.79 29.88
N VAL A 60 -18.16 50.18 29.04
CA VAL A 60 -18.02 49.68 27.66
C VAL A 60 -17.14 48.43 27.63
N PHE A 61 -17.69 47.35 27.11
CA PHE A 61 -16.98 46.14 26.73
C PHE A 61 -16.72 46.17 25.21
N PHE A 62 -15.48 46.46 24.85
CA PHE A 62 -15.03 46.43 23.45
C PHE A 62 -14.53 45.02 23.10
N LEU A 63 -15.30 44.31 22.28
CA LEU A 63 -15.07 42.90 22.00
C LEU A 63 -14.36 42.72 20.66
N PHE A 64 -13.06 42.49 20.75
CA PHE A 64 -12.22 42.19 19.59
C PHE A 64 -12.11 40.68 19.40
N HIS A 65 -12.47 40.16 18.22
CA HIS A 65 -12.21 38.77 17.89
C HIS A 65 -10.86 38.61 17.18
N GLY A 66 -9.95 37.82 17.78
CA GLY A 66 -8.73 37.35 17.11
C GLY A 66 -9.09 36.40 15.96
N GLY A 67 -8.49 36.57 14.78
CA GLY A 67 -8.63 35.61 13.66
C GLY A 67 -10.02 35.47 13.02
N GLY A 68 -10.38 36.41 12.13
CA GLY A 68 -11.26 36.13 10.98
C GLY A 68 -12.76 35.90 11.18
N TYR A 69 -13.30 36.30 12.32
CA TYR A 69 -14.73 36.22 12.60
C TYR A 69 -15.36 37.62 12.63
N SER A 70 -16.64 37.68 12.24
CA SER A 70 -17.48 38.88 12.41
C SER A 70 -17.71 39.17 13.89
N GLY A 71 -17.96 40.44 14.22
CA GLY A 71 -18.44 40.87 15.54
C GLY A 71 -19.67 40.09 16.02
N LEU A 72 -20.46 39.53 15.09
CA LEU A 72 -21.60 38.65 15.38
C LEU A 72 -21.24 37.37 16.13
N THR A 73 -19.98 36.94 16.14
CA THR A 73 -19.57 35.80 16.98
C THR A 73 -19.70 36.05 18.47
N TRP A 74 -19.73 37.31 18.88
CA TRP A 74 -20.00 37.70 20.27
C TRP A 74 -21.50 37.78 20.60
N ALA A 75 -22.41 37.50 19.65
CA ALA A 75 -23.86 37.65 19.80
C ALA A 75 -24.43 37.00 21.09
N CYS A 76 -24.16 35.71 21.32
CA CYS A 76 -24.65 35.00 22.50
C CYS A 76 -24.03 35.56 23.80
N PHE A 77 -22.75 35.91 23.77
CA PHE A 77 -22.05 36.48 24.92
C PHE A 77 -22.57 37.89 25.25
N ALA A 78 -22.75 38.75 24.25
CA ALA A 78 -23.28 40.10 24.40
C ALA A 78 -24.69 40.06 25.01
N LYS A 79 -25.53 39.11 24.58
CA LYS A 79 -26.86 38.89 25.17
C LYS A 79 -26.78 38.49 26.64
N GLU A 80 -26.05 37.43 26.96
CA GLU A 80 -25.89 36.95 28.34
C GLU A 80 -25.26 37.99 29.28
N LEU A 81 -24.29 38.77 28.78
CA LEU A 81 -23.64 39.82 29.56
C LEU A 81 -24.63 40.96 29.86
N SER A 82 -25.39 41.40 28.86
CA SER A 82 -26.40 42.46 29.00
C SER A 82 -27.57 42.08 29.91
N GLU A 83 -27.88 40.78 30.05
CA GLU A 83 -28.91 40.29 30.97
C GLU A 83 -28.44 40.27 32.43
N ARG A 84 -27.12 40.25 32.68
CA ARG A 84 -26.53 40.12 34.02
C ARG A 84 -26.05 41.45 34.60
N VAL A 85 -25.62 42.37 33.75
CA VAL A 85 -25.02 43.64 34.16
C VAL A 85 -25.45 44.73 33.17
N GLU A 86 -25.73 45.93 33.70
CA GLU A 86 -25.92 47.11 32.88
C GLU A 86 -24.57 47.52 32.25
N CYS A 87 -24.45 47.36 30.94
CA CYS A 87 -23.21 47.63 30.22
C CYS A 87 -23.47 47.98 28.76
N ARG A 88 -22.44 48.53 28.11
CA ARG A 88 -22.40 48.77 26.67
C ARG A 88 -21.46 47.76 26.03
N VAL A 89 -21.89 47.06 25.00
CA VAL A 89 -21.06 46.14 24.22
C VAL A 89 -20.83 46.72 22.84
N VAL A 90 -19.58 46.66 22.35
CA VAL A 90 -19.19 47.11 21.01
C VAL A 90 -18.38 46.00 20.33
N ALA A 91 -18.85 45.52 19.18
CA ALA A 91 -18.23 44.42 18.43
C ALA A 91 -18.07 44.79 16.93
N PRO A 92 -16.87 45.19 16.48
CA PRO A 92 -16.60 45.56 15.08
C PRO A 92 -16.34 44.36 14.14
N ASP A 93 -16.66 44.52 12.85
CA ASP A 93 -16.30 43.58 11.78
C ASP A 93 -14.92 43.91 11.16
N PHE A 94 -14.11 42.88 10.91
CA PHE A 94 -12.81 43.02 10.23
C PHE A 94 -12.64 41.98 9.11
N LEU A 95 -12.29 42.44 7.91
CA LEU A 95 -11.94 41.60 6.76
C LEU A 95 -10.45 41.27 6.77
N LYS A 96 -10.08 40.02 6.47
CA LYS A 96 -8.69 39.52 6.54
C LYS A 96 -8.31 38.71 5.31
N VAL A 97 -7.12 38.97 4.78
CA VAL A 97 -6.46 38.19 3.73
C VAL A 97 -5.14 37.63 4.27
N LEU A 98 -4.84 36.37 3.98
CA LEU A 98 -3.58 35.72 4.33
C LEU A 98 -2.80 35.41 3.05
N PHE A 99 -1.60 35.96 2.94
CA PHE A 99 -0.66 35.66 1.86
C PHE A 99 0.31 34.56 2.26
N LEU A 100 0.48 33.55 1.40
CA LEU A 100 1.35 32.40 1.65
C LEU A 100 2.35 32.20 0.52
N ALA A 101 3.57 31.83 0.89
CA ALA A 101 4.64 31.43 -0.03
C ALA A 101 4.55 29.96 -0.47
N GLY A 102 3.85 29.13 0.32
CA GLY A 102 3.76 27.67 0.17
C GLY A 102 2.56 27.12 0.97
N THR A 103 1.99 26.01 0.53
CA THR A 103 0.88 25.34 1.25
C THR A 103 1.36 24.55 2.48
N ASP A 104 2.64 24.21 2.50
CA ASP A 104 3.38 23.54 3.55
C ASP A 104 3.71 24.45 4.76
N ARG A 105 3.44 25.75 4.65
CA ARG A 105 3.68 26.74 5.70
C ARG A 105 2.46 27.10 6.54
N LEU A 106 1.33 26.42 6.31
CA LEU A 106 0.16 26.51 7.17
C LEU A 106 0.36 25.60 8.38
N ASP A 107 0.47 26.19 9.57
CA ASP A 107 0.35 25.41 10.80
C ASP A 107 -1.08 24.86 10.97
N LYS A 108 -1.25 24.00 11.98
CA LYS A 108 -2.54 23.35 12.23
C LYS A 108 -3.67 24.35 12.48
N GLU A 109 -3.37 25.49 13.11
CA GLU A 109 -4.37 26.49 13.49
C GLU A 109 -4.80 27.33 12.29
N LEU A 110 -3.86 27.78 11.46
CA LEU A 110 -4.13 28.49 10.22
C LEU A 110 -4.83 27.57 9.21
N MET A 111 -4.49 26.29 9.15
CA MET A 111 -5.18 25.33 8.30
C MET A 111 -6.66 25.15 8.73
N ILE A 112 -6.93 25.06 10.04
CA ILE A 112 -8.31 25.04 10.56
C ILE A 112 -9.02 26.37 10.22
N GLY A 113 -8.32 27.50 10.37
CA GLY A 113 -8.84 28.83 10.03
C GLY A 113 -9.23 28.96 8.55
N GLN A 114 -8.40 28.45 7.65
CA GLN A 114 -8.69 28.39 6.21
C GLN A 114 -9.90 27.50 5.93
N MET A 115 -9.95 26.28 6.50
CA MET A 115 -11.06 25.35 6.31
C MET A 115 -12.40 25.90 6.83
N GLN A 116 -12.36 26.78 7.83
CA GLN A 116 -13.53 27.47 8.38
C GLN A 116 -13.84 28.80 7.67
N GLY A 117 -13.07 29.20 6.65
CA GLY A 117 -13.31 30.43 5.88
C GLY A 117 -12.97 31.72 6.60
N LYS A 118 -12.13 31.68 7.65
CA LYS A 118 -11.81 32.84 8.51
C LYS A 118 -11.05 33.96 7.79
N PHE A 119 -10.39 33.65 6.70
CA PHE A 119 -9.65 34.62 5.90
C PHE A 119 -9.57 34.14 4.46
N GLN A 120 -9.53 35.09 3.52
CA GLN A 120 -9.21 34.76 2.14
C GLN A 120 -7.74 34.34 2.10
N THR A 121 -7.46 33.13 1.60
CA THR A 121 -6.08 32.64 1.48
C THR A 121 -5.60 32.76 0.04
N THR A 122 -4.49 33.47 -0.17
CA THR A 122 -3.87 33.62 -1.49
C THR A 122 -2.46 33.03 -1.46
N LEU A 123 -2.19 32.11 -2.40
CA LEU A 123 -0.88 31.47 -2.54
C LEU A 123 -0.09 32.16 -3.66
N LEU A 124 1.02 32.80 -3.30
CA LEU A 124 1.99 33.35 -4.23
C LEU A 124 3.04 32.29 -4.53
N LYS A 125 3.11 31.85 -5.79
CA LYS A 125 4.02 30.78 -6.22
C LYS A 125 5.41 31.37 -6.50
N LYS A 126 6.47 30.66 -6.10
CA LYS A 126 7.90 31.02 -6.33
C LYS A 126 8.42 32.19 -5.48
N VAL A 127 7.90 32.38 -4.27
CA VAL A 127 8.42 33.35 -3.29
C VAL A 127 8.99 32.62 -2.06
N GLY A 128 9.94 33.25 -1.38
CA GLY A 128 10.66 32.74 -0.21
C GLY A 128 9.98 33.13 1.11
N HIS A 129 10.75 33.60 2.10
CA HIS A 129 10.19 34.04 3.39
C HIS A 129 9.71 35.50 3.36
N ALA A 130 10.28 36.33 2.50
CA ALA A 130 9.96 37.75 2.40
C ALA A 130 9.11 37.99 1.14
N ILE A 131 7.84 37.59 1.19
CA ILE A 131 6.90 37.66 0.05
C ILE A 131 6.86 39.06 -0.58
N GLN A 132 6.92 40.10 0.25
CA GLN A 132 6.93 41.51 -0.16
C GLN A 132 8.19 41.94 -0.92
N GLU A 133 9.31 41.23 -0.75
CA GLU A 133 10.56 41.48 -1.48
C GLU A 133 10.69 40.55 -2.69
N ASP A 134 10.26 39.30 -2.54
CA ASP A 134 10.41 38.24 -3.54
C ASP A 134 9.46 38.41 -4.75
N SER A 135 8.22 38.86 -4.51
CA SER A 135 7.28 39.22 -5.59
C SER A 135 6.38 40.39 -5.20
N PRO A 136 6.92 41.62 -5.18
CA PRO A 136 6.17 42.82 -4.80
C PRO A 136 4.99 43.09 -5.75
N SER A 137 5.13 42.76 -7.03
CA SER A 137 4.07 42.98 -8.03
C SER A 137 2.89 42.03 -7.86
N ASP A 138 3.13 40.73 -7.66
CA ASP A 138 2.04 39.77 -7.46
C ASP A 138 1.32 39.99 -6.11
N LEU A 139 2.07 40.38 -5.08
CA LEU A 139 1.49 40.77 -3.79
C LEU A 139 0.62 42.03 -3.93
N ALA A 140 1.08 43.04 -4.68
CA ALA A 140 0.31 44.25 -4.94
C ALA A 140 -0.96 43.97 -5.75
N ASP A 141 -0.89 43.13 -6.79
CA ASP A 141 -2.04 42.75 -7.61
C ASP A 141 -3.13 42.06 -6.77
N GLU A 142 -2.73 41.08 -5.94
CA GLU A 142 -3.67 40.34 -5.09
C GLU A 142 -4.24 41.21 -3.95
N SER A 143 -3.42 42.12 -3.39
CA SER A 143 -3.89 43.11 -2.40
C SER A 143 -4.87 44.11 -3.02
N ALA A 144 -4.56 44.64 -4.20
CA ALA A 144 -5.45 45.56 -4.92
C ALA A 144 -6.78 44.89 -5.29
N ARG A 145 -6.75 43.62 -5.73
CA ARG A 145 -7.95 42.80 -5.94
C ARG A 145 -8.79 42.67 -4.69
N PHE A 146 -8.15 42.38 -3.55
CA PHE A 146 -8.86 42.22 -2.29
C PHE A 146 -9.59 43.51 -1.88
N VAL A 147 -8.89 44.65 -1.94
CA VAL A 147 -9.44 45.95 -1.52
C VAL A 147 -10.53 46.43 -2.49
N VAL A 148 -10.34 46.27 -3.80
CA VAL A 148 -11.34 46.64 -4.83
C VAL A 148 -12.57 45.73 -4.78
N ARG A 149 -12.39 44.42 -4.57
CA ARG A 149 -13.49 43.45 -4.44
C ARG A 149 -14.41 43.80 -3.27
N HIS A 150 -13.85 44.29 -2.18
CA HIS A 150 -14.60 44.71 -0.99
C HIS A 150 -14.98 46.20 -1.02
N GLN A 151 -14.84 46.86 -2.19
CA GLN A 151 -15.32 48.21 -2.45
C GLN A 151 -14.68 49.32 -1.60
N PHE A 152 -13.53 49.06 -0.97
CA PHE A 152 -12.79 50.07 -0.20
C PHE A 152 -12.13 51.13 -1.10
N THR A 153 -11.83 50.80 -2.36
CA THR A 153 -11.23 51.76 -3.29
C THR A 153 -11.43 51.37 -4.75
N THR A 154 -11.08 52.27 -5.65
CA THR A 154 -11.05 52.05 -7.11
C THR A 154 -9.62 51.93 -7.61
N LEU A 155 -9.40 51.16 -8.68
CA LEU A 155 -8.07 51.00 -9.29
C LEU A 155 -7.55 52.33 -9.83
N LYS A 156 -6.26 52.62 -9.60
CA LYS A 156 -5.55 53.79 -10.17
C LYS A 156 -5.16 53.61 -11.66
N GLY A 157 -5.79 52.69 -12.40
CA GLY A 157 -5.49 52.42 -13.81
C GLY A 157 -6.30 51.26 -14.42
N ASP A 158 -6.06 50.92 -15.69
CA ASP A 158 -6.80 49.90 -16.44
C ASP A 158 -6.54 48.46 -15.95
N ILE A 159 -7.63 47.67 -15.81
CA ILE A 159 -7.64 46.24 -15.42
C ILE A 159 -6.75 45.35 -16.32
N LYS A 160 -6.43 45.82 -17.54
CA LYS A 160 -5.62 45.08 -18.53
C LYS A 160 -4.19 44.79 -18.07
N ASN A 161 -3.65 45.57 -17.11
CA ASN A 161 -2.29 45.41 -16.61
C ASN A 161 -2.17 44.47 -15.39
N MET A 162 -3.29 44.02 -14.80
CA MET A 162 -3.23 43.01 -13.73
C MET A 162 -3.00 41.62 -14.32
N LYS A 163 -2.08 40.82 -13.75
CA LYS A 163 -1.89 39.43 -14.18
C LYS A 163 -3.17 38.64 -13.97
N LYS A 164 -3.83 38.16 -15.03
CA LYS A 164 -5.06 37.34 -14.92
C LYS A 164 -4.90 36.26 -13.85
N PRO A 165 -5.91 36.05 -12.97
CA PRO A 165 -5.82 35.01 -11.95
C PRO A 165 -5.55 33.66 -12.61
N GLY A 166 -4.68 32.87 -12.00
CA GLY A 166 -4.42 31.50 -12.46
C GLY A 166 -5.72 30.69 -12.46
N LYS A 167 -5.90 29.80 -13.44
CA LYS A 167 -7.03 28.87 -13.45
C LYS A 167 -7.07 28.09 -12.12
N THR A 168 -8.24 28.05 -11.48
CA THR A 168 -8.46 27.31 -10.24
C THR A 168 -8.93 25.90 -10.59
N TYR A 169 -8.23 24.88 -10.10
CA TYR A 169 -8.59 23.49 -10.31
C TYR A 169 -9.23 22.91 -9.05
N HIS A 170 -10.31 22.15 -9.22
CA HIS A 170 -10.96 21.43 -8.12
C HIS A 170 -10.49 19.97 -8.09
N ARG A 171 -10.47 19.38 -6.89
CA ARG A 171 -10.23 17.93 -6.75
C ARG A 171 -11.35 17.14 -7.40
N ALA A 172 -11.01 16.01 -8.01
CA ALA A 172 -11.96 15.10 -8.65
C ALA A 172 -13.14 14.75 -7.72
N ASP A 173 -12.85 14.45 -6.46
CA ASP A 173 -13.82 14.07 -5.42
C ASP A 173 -14.93 15.12 -5.19
N VAL A 174 -14.70 16.39 -5.55
CA VAL A 174 -15.67 17.48 -5.40
C VAL A 174 -16.75 17.44 -6.49
N ILE A 175 -16.39 16.90 -7.67
CA ILE A 175 -17.18 16.87 -8.91
C ILE A 175 -17.76 15.47 -9.16
N GLN A 176 -17.13 14.44 -8.61
CA GLN A 176 -17.57 13.05 -8.74
C GLN A 176 -19.05 12.89 -8.37
N ASP A 177 -19.78 12.12 -9.19
CA ASP A 177 -21.24 11.89 -9.11
C ASP A 177 -22.15 13.13 -9.34
N LYS A 178 -21.60 14.34 -9.48
CA LYS A 178 -22.37 15.58 -9.74
C LYS A 178 -22.50 15.93 -11.22
N ALA A 179 -21.73 15.27 -12.07
CA ALA A 179 -21.64 15.57 -13.51
C ALA A 179 -21.86 14.33 -14.39
N ALA A 180 -22.64 13.35 -13.91
CA ALA A 180 -22.90 12.11 -14.64
C ALA A 180 -23.65 12.33 -15.97
N ASP A 181 -24.47 13.38 -16.05
CA ASP A 181 -25.28 13.71 -17.22
C ASP A 181 -24.56 14.61 -18.24
N ALA A 182 -23.37 15.13 -17.91
CA ALA A 182 -22.61 16.01 -18.79
C ALA A 182 -21.84 15.19 -19.84
N PRO A 183 -22.15 15.31 -21.15
CA PRO A 183 -21.42 14.59 -22.19
C PRO A 183 -19.96 15.06 -22.24
N SER A 184 -19.03 14.12 -22.43
CA SER A 184 -17.62 14.44 -22.58
C SER A 184 -17.11 14.11 -23.97
N ILE A 185 -16.61 15.12 -24.67
CA ILE A 185 -15.85 14.94 -25.91
C ILE A 185 -14.43 15.44 -25.63
N VAL A 186 -13.45 14.54 -25.73
CA VAL A 186 -12.03 14.88 -25.55
C VAL A 186 -11.48 15.43 -26.86
N ASP A 187 -11.05 16.68 -26.85
CA ASP A 187 -10.47 17.36 -28.00
C ASP A 187 -8.97 17.03 -28.14
N ALA A 188 -8.22 17.19 -27.05
CA ALA A 188 -6.79 16.94 -27.01
C ALA A 188 -6.32 16.43 -25.65
N VAL A 189 -5.25 15.62 -25.69
CA VAL A 189 -4.51 15.21 -24.50
C VAL A 189 -3.08 15.73 -24.61
N GLN A 190 -2.63 16.47 -23.61
CA GLN A 190 -1.33 17.12 -23.58
C GLN A 190 -0.49 16.60 -22.42
N PHE A 191 0.80 16.39 -22.65
CA PHE A 191 1.76 15.98 -21.63
C PHE A 191 2.78 17.08 -21.37
N HIS A 192 2.93 17.44 -20.10
CA HIS A 192 3.88 18.45 -19.62
C HIS A 192 4.93 17.79 -18.73
N GLY A 193 6.21 17.97 -19.06
CA GLY A 193 7.33 17.41 -18.28
C GLY A 193 7.96 16.14 -18.87
N VAL A 194 7.55 15.72 -20.06
CA VAL A 194 8.15 14.59 -20.79
C VAL A 194 9.45 15.02 -21.47
N ARG A 195 10.50 14.21 -21.35
CA ARG A 195 11.81 14.45 -21.99
C ARG A 195 12.33 13.19 -22.68
N MET A 196 12.29 12.04 -21.99
CA MET A 196 12.86 10.78 -22.47
C MET A 196 11.80 9.80 -22.97
N THR A 197 10.59 9.87 -22.42
CA THR A 197 9.50 8.93 -22.70
C THR A 197 9.03 9.06 -24.14
N LYS A 198 8.81 7.92 -24.81
CA LYS A 198 8.40 7.90 -26.21
C LYS A 198 6.91 8.13 -26.37
N SER A 199 6.52 8.87 -27.42
CA SER A 199 5.13 9.24 -27.67
C SER A 199 4.23 8.03 -27.95
N ASP A 200 4.76 6.97 -28.57
CA ASP A 200 4.00 5.72 -28.80
C ASP A 200 3.58 5.04 -27.49
N ALA A 201 4.43 5.11 -26.45
CA ALA A 201 4.09 4.60 -25.13
C ALA A 201 2.98 5.42 -24.48
N LEU A 202 3.07 6.76 -24.54
CA LEU A 202 2.04 7.65 -24.00
C LEU A 202 0.69 7.46 -24.67
N VAL A 203 0.66 7.37 -26.01
CA VAL A 203 -0.57 7.18 -26.80
C VAL A 203 -1.31 5.91 -26.37
N LYS A 204 -0.59 4.80 -26.17
CA LYS A 204 -1.20 3.53 -25.70
C LYS A 204 -1.86 3.68 -24.33
N GLU A 205 -1.30 4.50 -23.45
CA GLU A 205 -1.82 4.71 -22.10
C GLU A 205 -3.02 5.66 -22.02
N ILE A 206 -3.19 6.54 -23.01
CA ILE A 206 -4.29 7.52 -23.04
C ILE A 206 -5.45 7.12 -23.96
N THR A 207 -5.32 6.02 -24.71
CA THR A 207 -6.30 5.63 -25.73
C THR A 207 -7.73 5.51 -25.17
N GLU A 208 -7.88 5.01 -23.94
CA GLU A 208 -9.20 4.83 -23.31
C GLU A 208 -9.85 6.16 -22.90
N LEU A 209 -9.08 7.25 -22.76
CA LEU A 209 -9.66 8.57 -22.43
C LEU A 209 -10.62 9.04 -23.51
N TYR A 210 -10.27 8.78 -24.78
CA TYR A 210 -11.10 9.11 -25.95
C TYR A 210 -12.39 8.27 -26.04
N ARG A 211 -12.54 7.21 -25.23
CA ARG A 211 -13.75 6.39 -25.15
C ARG A 211 -14.72 6.83 -24.04
N SER A 212 -14.37 7.87 -23.29
CA SER A 212 -15.21 8.37 -22.18
C SER A 212 -16.46 9.07 -22.72
N ALA A 213 -17.64 8.65 -22.28
CA ALA A 213 -18.92 9.19 -22.75
C ALA A 213 -19.40 10.42 -21.96
N ASN A 214 -19.08 10.47 -20.66
CA ASN A 214 -19.47 11.56 -19.77
C ASN A 214 -18.30 12.09 -18.93
N LEU A 215 -18.48 13.27 -18.33
CA LEU A 215 -17.43 13.95 -17.57
C LEU A 215 -16.95 13.11 -16.36
N ASP A 216 -17.84 12.39 -15.69
CA ASP A 216 -17.49 11.52 -14.57
C ASP A 216 -16.58 10.36 -15.01
N GLN A 217 -16.92 9.70 -16.13
CA GLN A 217 -16.09 8.66 -16.74
C GLN A 217 -14.76 9.23 -17.24
N LEU A 218 -14.73 10.45 -17.78
CA LEU A 218 -13.49 11.12 -18.18
C LEU A 218 -12.58 11.38 -16.97
N VAL A 219 -13.13 11.87 -15.85
CA VAL A 219 -12.40 12.06 -14.59
C VAL A 219 -11.85 10.73 -14.08
N HIS A 220 -12.70 9.68 -14.05
CA HIS A 220 -12.31 8.35 -13.62
C HIS A 220 -11.18 7.76 -14.48
N ASN A 221 -11.35 7.78 -15.81
CA ASN A 221 -10.38 7.27 -16.76
C ASN A 221 -9.06 8.07 -16.73
N SER A 222 -9.13 9.38 -16.53
CA SER A 222 -7.94 10.24 -16.38
C SER A 222 -7.12 9.86 -15.15
N HIS A 223 -7.80 9.59 -14.04
CA HIS A 223 -7.16 9.10 -12.82
C HIS A 223 -6.56 7.70 -13.00
N LEU A 224 -7.28 6.79 -13.66
CA LEU A 224 -6.76 5.46 -14.00
C LEU A 224 -5.54 5.52 -14.91
N ALA A 225 -5.56 6.37 -15.94
CA ALA A 225 -4.43 6.59 -16.84
C ALA A 225 -3.22 7.14 -16.08
N ALA A 226 -3.42 8.15 -15.21
CA ALA A 226 -2.37 8.70 -14.36
C ALA A 226 -1.74 7.64 -13.44
N ARG A 227 -2.57 6.77 -12.85
CA ARG A 227 -2.10 5.64 -12.04
C ARG A 227 -1.35 4.62 -12.89
N HIS A 228 -1.88 4.25 -14.05
CA HIS A 228 -1.26 3.23 -14.90
C HIS A 228 0.09 3.69 -15.44
N LEU A 229 0.24 4.97 -15.82
CA LEU A 229 1.53 5.60 -16.17
C LEU A 229 2.59 5.43 -15.06
N GLN A 230 2.19 5.45 -13.80
CA GLN A 230 3.07 5.20 -12.66
C GLN A 230 3.33 3.69 -12.47
N GLU A 231 2.29 2.86 -12.55
CA GLU A 231 2.39 1.40 -12.38
C GLU A 231 3.28 0.74 -13.44
N VAL A 232 3.24 1.20 -14.70
CA VAL A 232 4.12 0.69 -15.78
C VAL A 232 5.53 1.30 -15.76
N GLY A 233 5.81 2.21 -14.83
CA GLY A 233 7.13 2.82 -14.67
C GLY A 233 7.48 3.88 -15.73
N LEU A 234 6.49 4.43 -16.45
CA LEU A 234 6.71 5.55 -17.36
C LEU A 234 6.94 6.87 -16.59
N MET A 235 6.25 7.05 -15.46
CA MET A 235 6.29 8.27 -14.64
C MET A 235 6.51 7.96 -13.16
N GLU A 236 7.32 8.77 -12.47
CA GLU A 236 7.41 8.76 -11.00
C GLU A 236 6.14 9.37 -10.38
N ASN A 237 5.62 10.42 -11.01
CA ASN A 237 4.37 11.07 -10.63
C ASN A 237 3.64 11.54 -11.88
N ALA A 238 2.32 11.33 -11.92
CA ALA A 238 1.46 11.83 -12.98
C ALA A 238 0.18 12.37 -12.36
N THR A 239 -0.17 13.62 -12.70
CA THR A 239 -1.42 14.28 -12.29
C THR A 239 -2.18 14.72 -13.53
N ALA A 240 -3.45 14.32 -13.63
CA ALA A 240 -4.34 14.73 -14.71
C ALA A 240 -5.13 15.99 -14.32
N LEU A 241 -5.17 16.97 -15.21
CA LEU A 241 -5.93 18.21 -15.08
C LEU A 241 -6.86 18.33 -16.28
N ILE A 242 -8.17 18.43 -16.03
CA ILE A 242 -9.17 18.55 -17.09
C ILE A 242 -9.55 20.02 -17.22
N ASP A 243 -9.54 20.52 -18.44
CA ASP A 243 -9.85 21.90 -18.80
C ASP A 243 -10.84 21.92 -19.97
N ILE A 244 -11.49 23.06 -20.20
CA ILE A 244 -12.45 23.23 -21.31
C ILE A 244 -11.71 23.87 -22.49
N SER A 245 -11.96 23.36 -23.70
CA SER A 245 -11.38 23.90 -24.93
C SER A 245 -11.90 25.32 -25.18
N PRO A 246 -11.05 26.29 -25.55
CA PRO A 246 -11.49 27.67 -25.79
C PRO A 246 -12.52 27.75 -26.93
N GLY A 247 -13.78 28.03 -26.60
CA GLY A 247 -14.84 28.26 -27.59
C GLY A 247 -15.65 27.03 -28.00
N GLU A 248 -15.41 25.87 -27.39
CA GLU A 248 -16.19 24.64 -27.66
C GLU A 248 -16.53 23.90 -26.35
N ASP A 249 -17.65 23.17 -26.34
CA ASP A 249 -18.06 22.26 -25.25
C ASP A 249 -17.27 20.95 -25.29
N ARG A 250 -15.94 21.05 -25.42
CA ARG A 250 -15.01 19.92 -25.43
C ARG A 250 -13.98 20.06 -24.31
N TYR A 251 -13.37 18.95 -23.94
CA TYR A 251 -12.40 18.88 -22.86
C TYR A 251 -10.98 18.64 -23.36
N ILE A 252 -10.02 19.33 -22.74
CA ILE A 252 -8.58 19.12 -22.92
C ILE A 252 -8.04 18.50 -21.63
N VAL A 253 -7.35 17.36 -21.74
CA VAL A 253 -6.74 16.68 -20.59
C VAL A 253 -5.24 16.97 -20.57
N ASN A 254 -4.79 17.69 -19.56
CA ASN A 254 -3.39 18.04 -19.33
C ASN A 254 -2.78 17.12 -18.26
N PHE A 255 -1.83 16.28 -18.66
CA PHE A 255 -1.02 15.49 -17.74
C PHE A 255 0.23 16.27 -17.35
N VAL A 256 0.31 16.66 -16.08
CA VAL A 256 1.54 17.18 -15.47
C VAL A 256 2.29 16.00 -14.89
N VAL A 257 3.42 15.65 -15.51
CA VAL A 257 4.16 14.43 -15.19
C VAL A 257 5.59 14.72 -14.76
N LYS A 258 6.14 13.79 -13.98
CA LYS A 258 7.55 13.73 -13.60
C LYS A 258 8.08 12.37 -14.02
N GLU A 259 9.02 12.36 -14.96
CA GLU A 259 9.69 11.14 -15.41
C GLU A 259 10.55 10.52 -14.30
N PRO A 260 10.72 9.19 -14.30
CA PRO A 260 11.54 8.51 -13.31
C PRO A 260 13.00 8.98 -13.37
N LYS A 261 13.67 8.89 -12.21
CA LYS A 261 15.10 9.22 -12.12
C LYS A 261 15.91 8.33 -13.08
N PRO A 262 16.91 8.90 -13.78
CA PRO A 262 17.67 8.19 -14.80
C PRO A 262 18.56 7.07 -14.25
N PHE A 263 18.82 7.06 -12.94
CA PHE A 263 19.57 6.01 -12.25
C PHE A 263 19.15 5.95 -10.78
N THR A 264 19.02 4.73 -10.26
CA THR A 264 18.71 4.46 -8.86
C THR A 264 19.79 3.57 -8.26
N LEU A 265 20.42 4.01 -7.18
CA LEU A 265 21.32 3.21 -6.37
C LEU A 265 20.72 3.10 -4.97
N GLY A 266 20.68 1.89 -4.43
CA GLY A 266 20.10 1.66 -3.11
C GLY A 266 20.70 0.45 -2.42
N VAL A 267 20.74 0.52 -1.10
CA VAL A 267 21.05 -0.62 -0.24
C VAL A 267 19.74 -1.10 0.37
N LYS A 268 19.50 -2.41 0.32
CA LYS A 268 18.30 -3.05 0.87
C LYS A 268 18.73 -4.21 1.75
N ALA A 269 18.48 -4.09 3.04
CA ALA A 269 18.48 -5.24 3.94
C ALA A 269 17.19 -6.04 3.71
N GLY A 270 17.31 -7.35 3.67
CA GLY A 270 16.24 -8.27 3.36
C GLY A 270 16.40 -9.59 4.08
N MET A 271 15.70 -10.60 3.56
CA MET A 271 15.91 -11.98 3.96
C MET A 271 15.86 -12.90 2.75
N SER A 272 16.73 -13.90 2.75
CA SER A 272 16.79 -14.94 1.74
C SER A 272 15.57 -15.86 1.81
N THR A 273 15.38 -16.65 0.75
CA THR A 273 14.35 -17.69 0.67
C THR A 273 14.56 -18.82 1.69
N GLN A 274 15.74 -18.92 2.29
CA GLN A 274 16.05 -19.87 3.36
C GLN A 274 15.82 -19.28 4.76
N GLY A 275 15.41 -18.02 4.85
CA GLY A 275 15.13 -17.32 6.11
C GLY A 275 16.36 -16.68 6.76
N ASP A 276 17.44 -16.50 6.02
CA ASP A 276 18.64 -15.84 6.51
C ASP A 276 18.61 -14.35 6.18
N ALA A 277 19.12 -13.50 7.07
CA ALA A 277 19.23 -12.08 6.79
C ALA A 277 20.23 -11.84 5.64
N ASP A 278 19.85 -11.02 4.66
CA ASP A 278 20.70 -10.63 3.54
C ASP A 278 20.80 -9.11 3.41
N LEU A 279 21.92 -8.65 2.86
CA LEU A 279 22.16 -7.27 2.50
C LEU A 279 22.38 -7.22 0.99
N SER A 280 21.54 -6.45 0.30
CA SER A 280 21.59 -6.31 -1.16
C SER A 280 21.93 -4.88 -1.59
N LEU A 281 22.90 -4.76 -2.48
CA LEU A 281 23.19 -3.54 -3.24
C LEU A 281 22.42 -3.63 -4.55
N ASN A 282 21.67 -2.59 -4.89
CA ASN A 282 20.83 -2.54 -6.07
C ASN A 282 21.17 -1.30 -6.87
N ALA A 283 21.49 -1.49 -8.15
CA ALA A 283 21.70 -0.44 -9.13
C ALA A 283 20.73 -0.66 -10.28
N GLY A 284 19.95 0.35 -10.63
CA GLY A 284 18.89 0.20 -11.61
C GLY A 284 18.66 1.45 -12.44
N LYS A 285 18.07 1.25 -13.62
CA LYS A 285 17.59 2.31 -14.49
C LYS A 285 16.18 1.98 -14.94
N ALA A 286 15.23 2.85 -14.58
CA ALA A 286 13.85 2.77 -15.04
C ALA A 286 13.68 3.48 -16.38
N SER A 287 12.74 3.00 -17.19
CA SER A 287 12.39 3.50 -18.53
C SER A 287 13.63 3.74 -19.41
N PHE A 288 14.58 2.80 -19.47
CA PHE A 288 15.87 3.04 -20.15
C PHE A 288 15.77 3.19 -21.68
N LEU A 289 14.71 2.65 -22.30
CA LEU A 289 14.35 2.87 -23.71
C LEU A 289 13.16 3.84 -23.89
N GLY A 290 12.70 4.45 -22.80
CA GLY A 290 11.58 5.39 -22.82
C GLY A 290 10.20 4.75 -22.94
N ARG A 291 10.03 3.44 -22.70
CA ARG A 291 8.72 2.75 -22.71
C ARG A 291 8.45 1.96 -21.42
N GLY A 292 9.04 2.39 -20.30
CA GLY A 292 8.83 1.77 -18.98
C GLY A 292 9.72 0.56 -18.70
N GLU A 293 10.62 0.20 -19.62
CA GLU A 293 11.54 -0.92 -19.40
C GLU A 293 12.51 -0.64 -18.25
N THR A 294 12.74 -1.62 -17.40
CA THR A 294 13.65 -1.49 -16.25
C THR A 294 14.82 -2.45 -16.39
N ALA A 295 16.03 -1.96 -16.11
CA ALA A 295 17.22 -2.77 -15.96
C ALA A 295 17.71 -2.66 -14.51
N ASN A 296 17.90 -3.78 -13.82
CA ASN A 296 18.38 -3.80 -12.45
C ASN A 296 19.52 -4.82 -12.30
N ALA A 297 20.63 -4.37 -11.75
CA ALA A 297 21.71 -5.21 -11.25
C ALA A 297 21.67 -5.23 -9.73
N SER A 298 21.77 -6.40 -9.13
CA SER A 298 21.82 -6.54 -7.69
C SER A 298 22.86 -7.55 -7.25
N TYR A 299 23.52 -7.22 -6.15
CA TYR A 299 24.44 -8.10 -5.43
C TYR A 299 23.90 -8.28 -4.03
N ALA A 300 23.61 -9.52 -3.61
CA ALA A 300 23.18 -9.80 -2.25
C ALA A 300 24.16 -10.73 -1.53
N TYR A 301 24.41 -10.40 -0.26
CA TYR A 301 25.26 -11.14 0.65
C TYR A 301 24.45 -11.54 1.88
N THR A 302 24.45 -12.82 2.21
CA THR A 302 23.71 -13.38 3.34
C THR A 302 24.63 -13.50 4.56
N VAL A 303 24.08 -13.37 5.78
CA VAL A 303 24.86 -13.54 7.03
C VAL A 303 25.57 -14.90 7.12
N LYS A 304 25.03 -15.94 6.49
CA LYS A 304 25.65 -17.27 6.39
C LYS A 304 26.79 -17.37 5.38
N GLY A 305 27.11 -16.30 4.66
CA GLY A 305 28.17 -16.26 3.66
C GLY A 305 27.74 -16.59 2.24
N ASP A 306 26.43 -16.73 1.96
CA ASP A 306 25.95 -16.94 0.59
C ASP A 306 26.05 -15.66 -0.23
N HIS A 307 26.43 -15.81 -1.50
CA HIS A 307 26.57 -14.71 -2.46
C HIS A 307 25.61 -14.90 -3.62
N SER A 308 24.94 -13.83 -4.03
CA SER A 308 24.14 -13.83 -5.25
C SER A 308 24.36 -12.56 -6.06
N PHE A 309 24.49 -12.75 -7.36
CA PHE A 309 24.63 -11.69 -8.35
C PHE A 309 23.50 -11.87 -9.34
N SER A 310 22.70 -10.84 -9.59
CA SER A 310 21.63 -10.92 -10.58
C SER A 310 21.54 -9.66 -11.43
N LEU A 311 21.33 -9.88 -12.72
CA LEU A 311 20.99 -8.87 -13.70
C LEU A 311 19.60 -9.19 -14.23
N SER A 312 18.67 -8.25 -14.12
CA SER A 312 17.29 -8.40 -14.55
C SER A 312 16.90 -7.28 -15.51
N LEU A 313 16.27 -7.66 -16.61
CA LEU A 313 15.66 -6.77 -17.58
C LEU A 313 14.15 -7.07 -17.59
N MET A 314 13.32 -6.06 -17.48
CA MET A 314 11.85 -6.20 -17.54
C MET A 314 11.29 -5.22 -18.57
N LYS A 315 10.36 -5.71 -19.38
CA LYS A 315 9.55 -4.91 -20.28
C LYS A 315 8.07 -5.05 -19.91
N PRO A 316 7.40 -3.98 -19.44
CA PRO A 316 5.97 -4.01 -19.19
C PRO A 316 5.18 -4.00 -20.50
N PHE A 317 3.98 -4.58 -20.48
CA PHE A 317 3.02 -4.40 -21.58
C PHE A 317 2.20 -3.13 -21.34
N LEU A 318 2.18 -2.26 -22.35
CA LEU A 318 1.45 -1.00 -22.32
C LEU A 318 0.00 -1.18 -22.80
N GLY A 319 -0.87 -0.24 -22.45
CA GLY A 319 -2.29 -0.23 -22.84
C GLY A 319 -3.20 -0.90 -21.81
N TRP A 320 -3.10 -0.46 -20.55
CA TRP A 320 -4.00 -0.84 -19.46
C TRP A 320 -4.00 -2.35 -19.11
N GLN A 321 -2.90 -3.02 -19.45
CA GLN A 321 -2.62 -4.40 -19.05
C GLN A 321 -1.95 -4.41 -17.67
N LYS A 322 -2.78 -4.48 -16.64
CA LYS A 322 -2.32 -4.47 -15.25
C LYS A 322 -1.42 -5.69 -14.96
N TYR A 323 -0.24 -5.44 -14.41
CA TYR A 323 0.72 -6.47 -13.98
C TYR A 323 1.31 -7.37 -15.07
N SER A 324 1.03 -7.09 -16.34
CA SER A 324 1.58 -7.87 -17.45
C SER A 324 2.99 -7.39 -17.82
N ASN A 325 3.96 -8.30 -17.85
CA ASN A 325 5.32 -8.00 -18.30
C ASN A 325 6.04 -9.24 -18.81
N ILE A 326 7.11 -9.02 -19.57
CA ILE A 326 8.12 -10.03 -19.85
C ILE A 326 9.40 -9.60 -19.15
N SER A 327 10.09 -10.53 -18.51
CA SER A 327 11.40 -10.31 -17.92
C SER A 327 12.40 -11.38 -18.31
N MET A 328 13.67 -10.99 -18.33
CA MET A 328 14.82 -11.86 -18.48
C MET A 328 15.75 -11.58 -17.31
N SER A 329 16.12 -12.62 -16.57
CA SER A 329 17.03 -12.52 -15.43
C SER A 329 18.18 -13.50 -15.60
N ALA A 330 19.40 -13.00 -15.53
CA ALA A 330 20.60 -13.81 -15.40
C ALA A 330 21.10 -13.70 -13.96
N PHE A 331 21.34 -14.82 -13.28
CA PHE A 331 21.90 -14.78 -11.94
C PHE A 331 22.97 -15.84 -11.73
N ARG A 332 23.90 -15.53 -10.83
CA ARG A 332 24.85 -16.47 -10.26
C ARG A 332 24.65 -16.53 -8.77
N SER A 333 24.48 -17.72 -8.22
CA SER A 333 24.34 -17.95 -6.78
C SER A 333 25.40 -18.94 -6.31
N MET A 334 26.01 -18.64 -5.17
CA MET A 334 26.95 -19.50 -4.47
C MET A 334 26.38 -19.68 -3.07
N ALA A 335 25.96 -20.89 -2.74
CA ALA A 335 25.29 -21.19 -1.49
C ALA A 335 25.86 -22.44 -0.82
N HIS A 336 25.94 -22.41 0.50
CA HIS A 336 26.25 -23.60 1.28
C HIS A 336 24.95 -24.31 1.68
N LEU A 337 24.85 -25.61 1.42
CA LEU A 337 23.70 -26.45 1.75
C LEU A 337 23.99 -27.29 3.01
N PRO A 338 23.73 -26.76 4.22
CA PRO A 338 24.13 -27.43 5.47
C PRO A 338 23.43 -28.77 5.67
N TRP A 339 22.23 -28.97 5.11
CA TRP A 339 21.50 -30.23 5.21
C TRP A 339 22.06 -31.33 4.31
N ASN A 340 22.76 -30.98 3.22
CA ASN A 340 23.45 -31.93 2.36
C ASN A 340 24.94 -32.08 2.72
N GLN A 341 25.52 -31.10 3.43
CA GLN A 341 26.97 -30.93 3.63
C GLN A 341 27.70 -30.69 2.30
N SER A 342 27.19 -29.77 1.49
CA SER A 342 27.71 -29.51 0.14
C SER A 342 27.61 -28.03 -0.22
N ASN A 343 28.48 -27.56 -1.11
CA ASN A 343 28.38 -26.25 -1.73
C ASN A 343 27.65 -26.37 -3.08
N LEU A 344 26.85 -25.36 -3.42
CA LEU A 344 26.11 -25.29 -4.66
C LEU A 344 26.46 -23.98 -5.38
N ASN A 345 26.96 -24.13 -6.60
CA ASN A 345 27.21 -23.03 -7.52
C ASN A 345 26.19 -23.09 -8.66
N GLU A 346 25.34 -22.07 -8.79
CA GLU A 346 24.33 -21.98 -9.84
C GLU A 346 24.60 -20.79 -10.75
N ASN A 347 24.50 -21.01 -12.06
CA ASN A 347 24.39 -19.97 -13.06
C ASN A 347 23.08 -20.19 -13.81
N ALA A 348 22.21 -19.19 -13.82
CA ALA A 348 20.87 -19.33 -14.33
C ALA A 348 20.53 -18.20 -15.30
N LEU A 349 19.78 -18.57 -16.33
CA LEU A 349 19.04 -17.67 -17.19
C LEU A 349 17.56 -18.01 -17.07
N ILE A 350 16.75 -17.04 -16.67
CA ILE A 350 15.30 -17.18 -16.52
C ILE A 350 14.63 -16.20 -17.46
N LEU A 351 13.74 -16.73 -18.31
CA LEU A 351 12.76 -15.93 -19.04
C LEU A 351 11.42 -16.08 -18.34
N GLN A 352 10.74 -14.98 -18.05
CA GLN A 352 9.49 -14.99 -17.32
C GLN A 352 8.46 -14.12 -18.02
N TYR A 353 7.25 -14.65 -18.15
CA TYR A 353 6.05 -13.91 -18.52
C TYR A 353 5.15 -13.81 -17.28
N ASN A 354 4.67 -12.61 -17.01
CA ASN A 354 3.63 -12.36 -16.02
C ASN A 354 2.42 -11.79 -16.74
N GLY A 355 1.23 -12.27 -16.39
CA GLY A 355 -0.04 -11.82 -16.93
C GLY A 355 -1.19 -12.15 -16.00
N GLN A 356 -2.40 -11.98 -16.50
CA GLN A 356 -3.62 -12.29 -15.75
C GLN A 356 -4.61 -13.09 -16.60
N LEU A 357 -5.33 -14.00 -15.96
CA LEU A 357 -6.37 -14.83 -16.55
C LEU A 357 -7.72 -14.56 -15.87
N LEU A 358 -8.83 -15.00 -16.48
CA LEU A 358 -10.21 -14.87 -15.98
C LEU A 358 -10.52 -13.46 -15.43
N ASP A 359 -10.71 -12.50 -16.33
CA ASP A 359 -11.09 -11.11 -16.00
C ASP A 359 -10.21 -10.46 -14.93
N LYS A 360 -8.89 -10.67 -15.04
CA LYS A 360 -7.85 -10.07 -14.17
C LYS A 360 -7.86 -10.57 -12.72
N ARG A 361 -8.58 -11.65 -12.40
CA ARG A 361 -8.67 -12.22 -11.05
C ARG A 361 -7.56 -13.23 -10.73
N LEU A 362 -7.08 -13.95 -11.73
CA LEU A 362 -6.00 -14.92 -11.58
C LEU A 362 -4.70 -14.33 -12.06
N LEU A 363 -3.68 -14.36 -11.21
CA LEU A 363 -2.31 -14.05 -11.60
C LEU A 363 -1.72 -15.29 -12.26
N HIS A 364 -1.16 -15.11 -13.46
CA HIS A 364 -0.53 -16.19 -14.20
C HIS A 364 0.92 -15.84 -14.49
N THR A 365 1.82 -16.74 -14.11
CA THR A 365 3.25 -16.60 -14.35
C THR A 365 3.74 -17.84 -15.08
N VAL A 366 4.48 -17.64 -16.16
CA VAL A 366 5.19 -18.70 -16.87
C VAL A 366 6.68 -18.38 -16.81
N LYS A 367 7.50 -19.35 -16.40
CA LYS A 367 8.96 -19.20 -16.40
C LYS A 367 9.60 -20.30 -17.23
N LEU A 368 10.62 -19.94 -18.00
CA LEU A 368 11.55 -20.85 -18.63
C LEU A 368 12.87 -20.70 -17.89
N ASN A 369 13.29 -21.75 -17.21
CA ASN A 369 14.49 -21.78 -16.41
C ASN A 369 15.57 -22.60 -17.13
N THR A 370 16.72 -21.99 -17.36
CA THR A 370 17.94 -22.69 -17.80
C THR A 370 18.99 -22.49 -16.72
N ILE A 371 19.29 -23.54 -15.97
CA ILE A 371 20.15 -23.47 -14.78
C ILE A 371 21.28 -24.48 -14.93
N TRP A 372 22.51 -24.00 -14.96
CA TRP A 372 23.71 -24.81 -14.82
C TRP A 372 24.14 -24.80 -13.36
N ARG A 373 24.19 -25.99 -12.76
CA ARG A 373 24.46 -26.21 -11.34
C ARG A 373 25.71 -27.06 -11.20
N THR A 374 26.54 -26.73 -10.23
CA THR A 374 27.68 -27.55 -9.81
C THR A 374 27.50 -27.87 -8.33
N LEU A 375 27.32 -29.14 -8.01
CA LEU A 375 27.24 -29.63 -6.64
C LEU A 375 28.62 -30.08 -6.19
N GLU A 376 29.16 -29.44 -5.17
CA GLU A 376 30.47 -29.73 -4.60
C GLU A 376 30.26 -30.34 -3.21
N ALA A 377 30.29 -31.67 -3.12
CA ALA A 377 30.16 -32.37 -1.85
C ALA A 377 31.42 -32.20 -1.00
N THR A 378 31.25 -31.93 0.29
CA THR A 378 32.38 -31.83 1.24
C THR A 378 32.86 -33.22 1.68
N ASP A 379 34.02 -33.26 2.33
CA ASP A 379 34.58 -34.49 2.90
C ASP A 379 33.74 -35.09 4.04
N GLU A 380 32.81 -34.33 4.59
CA GLU A 380 31.86 -34.81 5.60
C GLU A 380 30.56 -35.32 4.98
N ALA A 381 30.29 -35.04 3.70
CA ALA A 381 29.05 -35.43 3.05
C ALA A 381 28.91 -36.96 2.98
N ALA A 382 27.69 -37.47 3.19
CA ALA A 382 27.39 -38.88 3.01
C ALA A 382 27.69 -39.33 1.56
N PHE A 383 28.07 -40.60 1.38
CA PHE A 383 28.38 -41.16 0.05
C PHE A 383 27.23 -40.95 -0.95
N ALA A 384 25.98 -41.13 -0.50
CA ALA A 384 24.79 -40.90 -1.31
C ALA A 384 24.60 -39.44 -1.78
N VAL A 385 25.27 -38.46 -1.16
CA VAL A 385 25.32 -37.07 -1.65
C VAL A 385 26.45 -36.92 -2.67
N ARG A 386 27.61 -37.55 -2.41
CA ARG A 386 28.78 -37.51 -3.30
C ARG A 386 28.51 -38.13 -4.66
N GLU A 387 27.63 -39.13 -4.75
CA GLU A 387 27.19 -39.72 -6.02
C GLU A 387 26.52 -38.70 -6.96
N PHE A 388 25.92 -37.65 -6.41
CA PHE A 388 25.29 -36.56 -7.18
C PHE A 388 26.22 -35.35 -7.37
N ALA A 389 27.46 -35.41 -6.92
CA ALA A 389 28.40 -34.31 -7.08
C ALA A 389 28.79 -34.13 -8.55
N GLY A 390 29.06 -32.88 -8.94
CA GLY A 390 29.44 -32.51 -10.30
C GLY A 390 28.44 -31.57 -10.97
N HIS A 391 28.56 -31.49 -12.29
CA HIS A 391 27.77 -30.57 -13.11
C HIS A 391 26.44 -31.18 -13.51
N THR A 392 25.37 -30.37 -13.42
CA THR A 392 24.06 -30.70 -13.98
C THR A 392 23.44 -29.49 -14.65
N ILE A 393 22.76 -29.73 -15.76
CA ILE A 393 21.97 -28.71 -16.45
C ILE A 393 20.49 -29.01 -16.28
N LYS A 394 19.73 -28.03 -15.80
CA LYS A 394 18.27 -28.09 -15.71
C LYS A 394 17.66 -27.11 -16.69
N PHE A 395 16.88 -27.63 -17.63
CA PHE A 395 15.91 -26.83 -18.36
C PHE A 395 14.51 -27.17 -17.87
N SER A 396 13.78 -26.19 -17.34
CA SER A 396 12.41 -26.39 -16.86
C SER A 396 11.44 -25.29 -17.30
N VAL A 397 10.19 -25.69 -17.49
CA VAL A 397 9.05 -24.81 -17.71
C VAL A 397 8.22 -24.81 -16.44
N GLU A 398 8.06 -23.65 -15.81
CA GLU A 398 7.24 -23.45 -14.64
C GLU A 398 5.97 -22.69 -15.02
N ASN A 399 4.81 -23.22 -14.64
CA ASN A 399 3.52 -22.57 -14.75
C ASN A 399 2.98 -22.35 -13.34
N ALA A 400 2.73 -21.09 -12.98
CA ALA A 400 2.18 -20.72 -11.69
C ALA A 400 0.89 -19.94 -11.87
N ILE A 401 -0.19 -20.41 -11.23
CA ILE A 401 -1.48 -19.76 -11.20
C ILE A 401 -1.79 -19.43 -9.74
N ALA A 402 -2.08 -18.16 -9.46
CA ALA A 402 -2.40 -17.69 -8.12
C ALA A 402 -3.70 -16.89 -8.10
N TYR A 403 -4.52 -17.15 -7.08
CA TYR A 403 -5.71 -16.38 -6.73
C TYR A 403 -5.50 -15.83 -5.32
N ASP A 404 -5.39 -14.51 -5.19
CA ASP A 404 -5.16 -13.85 -3.90
C ASP A 404 -6.26 -12.81 -3.65
N THR A 405 -6.98 -13.00 -2.55
CA THR A 405 -8.03 -12.10 -2.05
C THR A 405 -7.75 -11.60 -0.64
N ARG A 406 -6.53 -11.85 -0.14
CA ARG A 406 -6.14 -11.46 1.21
C ARG A 406 -6.10 -9.94 1.32
N ASP A 407 -6.57 -9.43 2.46
CA ASP A 407 -6.50 -8.02 2.81
C ASP A 407 -5.05 -7.54 2.96
N ARG A 408 -4.17 -8.40 3.51
CA ARG A 408 -2.75 -8.12 3.71
C ARG A 408 -1.90 -9.33 3.28
N PRO A 409 -0.81 -9.15 2.52
CA PRO A 409 0.01 -10.26 2.03
C PRO A 409 0.86 -10.98 3.08
N LEU A 410 1.33 -10.30 4.14
CA LEU A 410 2.23 -10.88 5.16
C LEU A 410 1.48 -11.56 6.33
N LEU A 411 0.38 -10.94 6.78
CA LEU A 411 -0.48 -11.46 7.83
C LEU A 411 -1.91 -11.05 7.48
N ALA A 412 -2.58 -11.93 6.76
CA ALA A 412 -3.97 -11.72 6.37
C ALA A 412 -4.88 -11.80 7.60
N THR A 413 -5.82 -10.87 7.72
CA THR A 413 -6.91 -10.98 8.70
C THR A 413 -8.18 -11.54 8.07
N LYS A 414 -8.30 -11.43 6.74
CA LYS A 414 -9.42 -11.94 5.96
C LYS A 414 -8.97 -12.30 4.54
N GLY A 415 -9.56 -13.36 4.01
CA GLY A 415 -9.44 -13.74 2.61
C GLY A 415 -8.62 -15.01 2.42
N LEU A 416 -8.37 -15.35 1.17
CA LEU A 416 -7.68 -16.57 0.80
C LEU A 416 -6.64 -16.33 -0.29
N LEU A 417 -5.55 -17.08 -0.21
CA LEU A 417 -4.56 -17.27 -1.26
C LEU A 417 -4.56 -18.75 -1.63
N ALA A 418 -4.76 -19.04 -2.91
CA ALA A 418 -4.53 -20.35 -3.48
C ALA A 418 -3.53 -20.21 -4.64
N ARG A 419 -2.42 -20.93 -4.56
CA ARG A 419 -1.39 -20.92 -5.60
C ARG A 419 -1.04 -22.35 -5.99
N ILE A 420 -1.02 -22.61 -7.29
CA ILE A 420 -0.60 -23.87 -7.87
C ILE A 420 0.58 -23.58 -8.78
N ASN A 421 1.70 -24.26 -8.53
CA ASN A 421 2.91 -24.21 -9.32
C ASN A 421 3.19 -25.59 -9.90
N GLN A 422 3.40 -25.66 -11.21
CA GLN A 422 3.73 -26.87 -11.94
C GLN A 422 5.06 -26.63 -12.64
N GLU A 423 6.07 -27.45 -12.35
CA GLU A 423 7.39 -27.38 -13.00
C GLU A 423 7.63 -28.68 -13.77
N TYR A 424 7.84 -28.56 -15.07
CA TYR A 424 8.21 -29.64 -15.95
C TYR A 424 9.66 -29.46 -16.40
N ALA A 425 10.51 -30.43 -16.08
CA ALA A 425 11.90 -30.48 -16.53
C ALA A 425 12.11 -31.72 -17.42
N GLY A 426 12.86 -31.58 -18.51
CA GLY A 426 13.12 -32.70 -19.43
C GLY A 426 13.30 -32.37 -20.92
N PRO A 427 12.86 -31.23 -21.48
CA PRO A 427 13.12 -30.95 -22.91
C PRO A 427 14.60 -30.87 -23.26
N LEU A 428 15.43 -30.40 -22.32
CA LEU A 428 16.87 -30.22 -22.46
C LEU A 428 17.56 -30.44 -21.10
N GLY A 429 18.83 -30.83 -21.11
CA GLY A 429 19.64 -31.02 -19.91
C GLY A 429 19.50 -32.39 -19.25
N ASP A 430 20.01 -32.50 -18.02
CA ASP A 430 20.12 -33.77 -17.29
C ASP A 430 18.86 -34.06 -16.45
N SER A 431 18.22 -33.01 -15.93
CA SER A 431 17.04 -33.11 -15.05
C SER A 431 15.76 -33.46 -15.79
N HIS A 432 15.08 -34.52 -15.34
CA HIS A 432 13.82 -35.01 -15.92
C HIS A 432 12.79 -35.28 -14.83
N PHE A 433 11.86 -34.36 -14.63
CA PHE A 433 10.84 -34.50 -13.58
C PHE A 433 9.58 -33.69 -13.86
N TRP A 434 8.50 -34.10 -13.20
CA TRP A 434 7.28 -33.31 -13.05
C TRP A 434 7.08 -32.99 -11.58
N LYS A 435 7.01 -31.70 -11.25
CA LYS A 435 6.81 -31.21 -9.88
C LYS A 435 5.53 -30.40 -9.79
N ASN A 436 4.71 -30.70 -8.79
CA ASN A 436 3.56 -29.91 -8.42
C ASN A 436 3.74 -29.37 -7.02
N GLN A 437 3.44 -28.09 -6.83
CA GLN A 437 3.38 -27.44 -5.54
C GLN A 437 2.03 -26.73 -5.42
N LEU A 438 1.34 -26.96 -4.31
CA LEU A 438 0.11 -26.29 -3.95
C LEU A 438 0.34 -25.57 -2.63
N ASP A 439 0.19 -24.25 -2.64
CA ASP A 439 0.20 -23.41 -1.45
C ASP A 439 -1.20 -22.83 -1.24
N PHE A 440 -1.77 -23.06 -0.07
CA PHE A 440 -3.06 -22.52 0.33
C PHE A 440 -2.91 -21.77 1.65
N GLN A 441 -3.45 -20.56 1.72
CA GLN A 441 -3.55 -19.79 2.95
C GLN A 441 -4.95 -19.20 3.06
N GLY A 442 -5.59 -19.36 4.20
CA GLY A 442 -6.88 -18.77 4.49
C GLY A 442 -6.86 -18.09 5.85
N ALA A 443 -7.45 -16.90 5.94
CA ALA A 443 -7.60 -16.20 7.21
C ALA A 443 -9.03 -15.70 7.39
N THR A 444 -9.53 -15.80 8.62
CA THR A 444 -10.83 -15.25 9.00
C THR A 444 -10.82 -14.77 10.45
N LYS A 445 -11.66 -13.78 10.76
CA LYS A 445 -11.89 -13.33 12.14
C LYS A 445 -12.90 -14.27 12.80
N LEU A 446 -12.60 -14.72 14.02
CA LEU A 446 -13.48 -15.57 14.82
C LEU A 446 -14.37 -14.75 15.74
N ILE A 447 -13.81 -14.27 16.86
CA ILE A 447 -14.53 -13.55 17.92
C ILE A 447 -13.71 -12.32 18.28
N GLY A 448 -14.33 -11.14 18.25
CA GLY A 448 -13.63 -9.87 18.44
C GLY A 448 -12.52 -9.66 17.41
N ASP A 449 -11.30 -9.39 17.88
CA ASP A 449 -10.12 -9.18 17.05
C ASP A 449 -9.30 -10.47 16.78
N LEU A 450 -9.76 -11.62 17.30
CA LEU A 450 -9.06 -12.91 17.15
C LEU A 450 -9.13 -13.41 15.70
N VAL A 451 -7.98 -13.67 15.09
CA VAL A 451 -7.84 -14.14 13.70
C VAL A 451 -7.41 -15.61 13.70
N LEU A 452 -8.17 -16.44 13.00
CA LEU A 452 -7.79 -17.82 12.67
C LEU A 452 -7.15 -17.84 11.29
N GLY A 453 -5.93 -18.37 11.21
CA GLY A 453 -5.20 -18.61 9.98
C GLY A 453 -4.99 -20.11 9.75
N LEU A 454 -5.16 -20.56 8.53
CA LEU A 454 -4.78 -21.89 8.07
C LEU A 454 -3.82 -21.74 6.90
N SER A 455 -2.65 -22.35 7.01
CA SER A 455 -1.69 -22.47 5.90
C SER A 455 -1.45 -23.94 5.60
N LEU A 456 -1.47 -24.30 4.32
CA LEU A 456 -1.19 -25.64 3.82
C LEU A 456 -0.22 -25.54 2.65
N GLN A 457 0.76 -26.44 2.63
CA GLN A 457 1.70 -26.59 1.53
C GLN A 457 1.85 -28.08 1.20
N LEU A 458 1.64 -28.41 -0.06
CA LEU A 458 1.85 -29.74 -0.61
C LEU A 458 2.85 -29.63 -1.75
N LYS A 459 3.94 -30.39 -1.70
CA LYS A 459 4.92 -30.49 -2.77
C LYS A 459 5.06 -31.95 -3.17
N THR A 460 5.03 -32.24 -4.46
CA THR A 460 5.28 -33.58 -4.99
C THR A 460 6.13 -33.48 -6.24
N VAL A 461 7.13 -34.35 -6.35
CA VAL A 461 8.01 -34.43 -7.51
C VAL A 461 8.16 -35.90 -7.91
N ASN A 462 7.89 -36.15 -9.18
CA ASN A 462 8.02 -37.47 -9.79
C ASN A 462 9.08 -37.38 -10.89
N GLY A 463 10.04 -38.30 -10.87
CA GLY A 463 10.99 -38.48 -11.98
C GLY A 463 10.24 -38.90 -13.25
N LEU A 464 10.71 -38.45 -14.40
CA LEU A 464 10.14 -38.81 -15.70
C LEU A 464 11.05 -39.79 -16.43
N GLY A 465 10.45 -40.85 -16.99
CA GLY A 465 11.17 -41.95 -17.62
C GLY A 465 11.94 -42.81 -16.61
N ASN A 466 12.97 -43.52 -17.08
CA ASN A 466 13.81 -44.40 -16.25
C ASN A 466 15.02 -43.67 -15.61
N ARG A 467 15.00 -42.33 -15.56
CA ARG A 467 16.09 -41.54 -14.98
C ARG A 467 15.83 -41.29 -13.49
N GLU A 468 16.88 -41.40 -12.69
CA GLU A 468 16.79 -41.09 -11.26
C GLU A 468 16.67 -39.58 -11.03
N LEU A 469 15.83 -39.20 -10.07
CA LEU A 469 15.66 -37.81 -9.66
C LEU A 469 16.92 -37.31 -8.92
N HIS A 470 17.56 -36.29 -9.50
CA HIS A 470 18.73 -35.64 -8.92
C HIS A 470 18.43 -35.08 -7.52
N LEU A 471 19.41 -35.12 -6.63
CA LEU A 471 19.30 -34.67 -5.23
C LEU A 471 18.75 -33.23 -5.09
N LEU A 472 19.19 -32.34 -5.98
CA LEU A 472 18.79 -30.93 -6.03
C LEU A 472 17.34 -30.70 -6.50
N ASP A 473 16.74 -31.67 -7.18
CA ASP A 473 15.38 -31.53 -7.73
C ASP A 473 14.30 -32.08 -6.79
N ARG A 474 14.72 -32.78 -5.72
CA ARG A 474 13.88 -33.33 -4.67
C ARG A 474 13.22 -32.24 -3.83
N VAL A 475 12.17 -32.62 -3.08
CA VAL A 475 11.49 -31.71 -2.16
C VAL A 475 12.06 -31.87 -0.75
N TYR A 476 12.24 -30.75 -0.06
CA TYR A 476 12.75 -30.72 1.32
C TYR A 476 11.68 -30.12 2.24
N LEU A 477 11.78 -30.47 3.53
CA LEU A 477 10.87 -30.03 4.57
C LEU A 477 11.67 -29.72 5.85
N GLY A 478 11.27 -28.66 6.56
CA GLY A 478 11.82 -28.29 7.86
C GLY A 478 12.53 -26.93 7.84
N GLY A 479 12.58 -26.28 9.00
CA GLY A 479 13.05 -24.90 9.16
C GLY A 479 11.94 -23.98 9.64
N ASN A 480 12.29 -22.73 9.97
CA ASN A 480 11.37 -21.77 10.59
C ASN A 480 10.20 -21.36 9.68
N GLN A 481 10.39 -21.40 8.35
CA GLN A 481 9.35 -21.02 7.38
C GLN A 481 8.42 -22.16 6.99
N ASP A 482 8.84 -23.42 7.20
CA ASP A 482 8.07 -24.62 6.85
C ASP A 482 7.48 -25.28 8.11
N LEU A 483 8.28 -26.08 8.81
CA LEU A 483 7.90 -26.78 10.04
C LEU A 483 8.82 -26.35 11.17
N ARG A 484 8.36 -25.34 11.93
CA ARG A 484 9.06 -24.78 13.10
C ARG A 484 9.42 -25.89 14.10
N GLY A 485 10.62 -25.80 14.68
CA GLY A 485 11.15 -26.78 15.64
C GLY A 485 11.99 -27.89 15.04
N PHE A 486 12.10 -27.95 13.72
CA PHE A 486 13.01 -28.85 13.00
C PHE A 486 14.05 -28.05 12.24
N GLY A 487 15.27 -28.59 12.14
CA GLY A 487 16.36 -28.00 11.37
C GLY A 487 15.96 -27.77 9.90
N LEU A 488 16.56 -26.75 9.28
CA LEU A 488 16.31 -26.39 7.89
C LEU A 488 16.49 -27.60 6.95
N ASN A 489 15.45 -27.94 6.18
CA ASN A 489 15.46 -29.03 5.19
C ASN A 489 15.91 -30.41 5.74
N SER A 490 15.79 -30.61 7.05
CA SER A 490 16.33 -31.79 7.74
C SER A 490 15.40 -33.00 7.74
N LEU A 491 14.11 -32.80 7.45
CA LEU A 491 13.09 -33.84 7.43
C LEU A 491 13.02 -34.51 6.07
N GLY A 492 13.13 -35.83 6.05
CA GLY A 492 13.12 -36.62 4.83
C GLY A 492 13.87 -37.93 4.97
N THR A 493 14.21 -38.53 3.83
CA THR A 493 15.14 -39.66 3.79
C THR A 493 16.52 -39.17 4.18
N ARG A 494 17.22 -39.88 5.07
CA ARG A 494 18.55 -39.49 5.55
C ARG A 494 19.58 -40.56 5.23
N SER A 495 20.82 -40.14 5.02
CA SER A 495 21.98 -41.01 4.92
C SER A 495 23.10 -40.38 5.74
N ASN A 496 23.55 -41.09 6.80
CA ASN A 496 24.50 -40.58 7.79
C ASN A 496 24.09 -39.19 8.34
N ASN A 497 24.95 -38.19 8.18
CA ASN A 497 24.73 -36.80 8.58
C ASN A 497 23.95 -35.96 7.55
N SER A 498 23.70 -36.47 6.35
CA SER A 498 23.05 -35.73 5.25
C SER A 498 21.56 -36.08 5.07
N SER A 499 20.76 -35.07 4.76
CA SER A 499 19.37 -35.18 4.30
C SER A 499 19.34 -35.38 2.79
N LEU A 500 18.62 -36.39 2.31
CA LEU A 500 18.47 -36.71 0.88
C LEU A 500 17.14 -36.20 0.30
N GLY A 501 16.35 -35.48 1.10
CA GLY A 501 15.04 -34.97 0.73
C GLY A 501 13.96 -36.06 0.63
N ALA A 502 12.88 -35.72 -0.06
CA ALA A 502 11.69 -36.53 -0.24
C ALA A 502 11.15 -36.39 -1.68
N GLY A 503 10.24 -37.30 -2.08
CA GLY A 503 9.47 -37.20 -3.32
C GLY A 503 8.16 -36.44 -3.12
N THR A 504 7.54 -36.58 -1.95
CA THR A 504 6.32 -35.86 -1.59
C THR A 504 6.44 -35.31 -0.18
N THR A 505 6.04 -34.06 0.05
CA THR A 505 5.95 -33.44 1.38
C THR A 505 4.63 -32.72 1.52
N ALA A 506 4.05 -32.76 2.72
CA ALA A 506 2.90 -31.96 3.09
C ALA A 506 3.18 -31.29 4.44
N ALA A 507 2.96 -29.99 4.52
CA ALA A 507 3.04 -29.19 5.73
C ALA A 507 1.74 -28.42 5.91
N GLY A 508 1.31 -28.27 7.15
CA GLY A 508 0.12 -27.51 7.50
C GLY A 508 0.29 -26.84 8.84
N VAL A 509 -0.18 -25.60 8.96
CA VAL A 509 -0.13 -24.84 10.21
C VAL A 509 -1.48 -24.20 10.45
N LEU A 510 -2.02 -24.45 11.63
CA LEU A 510 -3.15 -23.71 12.17
C LEU A 510 -2.61 -22.64 13.11
N HIS A 511 -2.90 -21.38 12.80
CA HIS A 511 -2.50 -20.22 13.58
C HIS A 511 -3.70 -19.53 14.20
N LEU A 512 -3.52 -19.05 15.42
CA LEU A 512 -4.46 -18.19 16.11
C LEU A 512 -3.73 -16.90 16.49
N TYR A 513 -4.10 -15.78 15.87
CA TYR A 513 -3.50 -14.47 16.14
C TYR A 513 -4.44 -13.58 16.94
N GLN A 514 -3.91 -12.96 17.99
CA GLN A 514 -4.56 -11.93 18.76
C GLN A 514 -3.78 -10.61 18.58
N PRO A 515 -4.36 -9.59 17.93
CA PRO A 515 -3.77 -8.27 17.87
C PRO A 515 -3.57 -7.69 19.27
N LEU A 516 -2.36 -7.24 19.57
CA LEU A 516 -1.97 -6.53 20.79
C LEU A 516 -1.74 -5.05 20.48
N PHE A 517 -1.63 -4.20 21.50
CA PHE A 517 -1.32 -2.78 21.27
C PHE A 517 0.15 -2.60 20.86
N PRO A 518 0.47 -1.92 19.74
CA PRO A 518 -0.41 -1.35 18.71
C PRO A 518 -1.01 -2.39 17.75
N LYS A 519 -2.34 -2.32 17.52
CA LYS A 519 -3.15 -3.39 16.87
C LYS A 519 -2.73 -3.77 15.45
N ASP A 520 -1.99 -2.92 14.75
CA ASP A 520 -1.56 -3.17 13.38
C ASP A 520 -0.12 -3.70 13.25
N MET A 521 0.61 -3.75 14.38
CA MET A 521 2.04 -4.05 14.43
C MET A 521 2.35 -5.28 15.29
N VAL A 522 1.72 -5.43 16.45
CA VAL A 522 2.06 -6.49 17.42
C VAL A 522 0.93 -7.50 17.50
N PHE A 523 1.25 -8.78 17.35
CA PHE A 523 0.29 -9.88 17.45
C PHE A 523 0.84 -10.96 18.39
N ALA A 524 0.08 -11.34 19.40
CA ALA A 524 0.31 -12.62 20.06
C ALA A 524 -0.21 -13.73 19.15
N HIS A 525 0.50 -14.85 19.09
CA HIS A 525 0.00 -16.00 18.34
C HIS A 525 0.23 -17.32 19.06
N ALA A 526 -0.65 -18.27 18.77
CA ALA A 526 -0.50 -19.67 19.12
C ALA A 526 -0.67 -20.49 17.85
N TRP A 527 0.09 -21.56 17.70
CA TRP A 527 0.04 -22.35 16.48
C TRP A 527 0.28 -23.83 16.74
N LEU A 528 -0.29 -24.63 15.84
CA LEU A 528 -0.11 -26.07 15.74
C LEU A 528 0.30 -26.39 14.31
N ALA A 529 1.50 -26.93 14.15
CA ALA A 529 2.08 -27.26 12.86
C ALA A 529 2.27 -28.77 12.73
N GLY A 530 1.91 -29.31 11.57
CA GLY A 530 2.09 -30.71 11.21
C GLY A 530 2.80 -30.82 9.87
N GLY A 531 3.75 -31.75 9.77
CA GLY A 531 4.45 -32.06 8.53
C GLY A 531 4.56 -33.55 8.30
N SER A 532 4.56 -33.97 7.05
CA SER A 532 4.76 -35.36 6.64
C SER A 532 5.51 -35.43 5.32
N PHE A 533 6.18 -36.55 5.08
CA PHE A 533 6.95 -36.77 3.86
C PHE A 533 6.92 -38.22 3.38
N ALA A 534 7.14 -38.44 2.09
CA ALA A 534 7.39 -39.75 1.52
C ALA A 534 8.70 -39.74 0.74
N SER A 535 9.50 -40.78 0.91
CA SER A 535 10.72 -41.00 0.16
C SER A 535 10.48 -41.03 -1.36
N VAL A 536 11.52 -40.71 -2.14
CA VAL A 536 11.44 -40.69 -3.61
C VAL A 536 11.09 -42.08 -4.18
N ARG A 537 11.52 -43.15 -3.49
CA ARG A 537 11.31 -44.55 -3.89
C ARG A 537 10.16 -45.22 -3.10
N ALA A 538 9.25 -44.43 -2.53
CA ALA A 538 8.14 -44.95 -1.75
C ALA A 538 7.22 -45.85 -2.59
N ARG A 539 6.92 -47.07 -2.13
CA ARG A 539 5.91 -47.95 -2.77
C ARG A 539 4.50 -47.36 -2.67
N SER A 540 4.20 -46.70 -1.55
CA SER A 540 2.94 -45.99 -1.32
C SER A 540 3.22 -44.70 -0.56
N ALA A 541 3.20 -43.58 -1.29
CA ALA A 541 3.46 -42.26 -0.71
C ALA A 541 2.51 -41.94 0.45
N MET A 542 1.22 -42.23 0.30
CA MET A 542 0.22 -41.97 1.34
C MET A 542 0.50 -42.74 2.64
N ARG A 543 0.85 -44.03 2.55
CA ARG A 543 1.15 -44.84 3.74
C ARG A 543 2.39 -44.34 4.47
N GLU A 544 3.42 -43.96 3.71
CA GLU A 544 4.64 -43.41 4.27
C GLU A 544 4.39 -42.04 4.92
N MET A 545 3.62 -41.16 4.29
CA MET A 545 3.21 -39.87 4.85
C MET A 545 2.43 -39.99 6.16
N ILE A 546 1.54 -40.98 6.28
CA ILE A 546 0.81 -41.24 7.53
C ILE A 546 1.77 -41.65 8.66
N ASN A 547 2.77 -42.47 8.34
CA ASN A 547 3.75 -42.94 9.32
C ASN A 547 4.80 -41.86 9.67
N SER A 548 5.08 -40.96 8.73
CA SER A 548 6.12 -39.94 8.80
C SER A 548 5.60 -38.58 9.32
N GLN A 549 4.55 -38.58 10.12
CA GLN A 549 3.99 -37.33 10.67
C GLN A 549 4.86 -36.77 11.79
N ARG A 550 5.20 -35.49 11.68
CA ARG A 550 5.90 -34.67 12.68
C ARG A 550 4.95 -33.56 13.11
N VAL A 551 4.88 -33.28 14.40
CA VAL A 551 3.96 -32.29 14.95
C VAL A 551 4.69 -31.41 15.95
N THR A 552 4.52 -30.10 15.81
CA THR A 552 5.04 -29.09 16.71
C THR A 552 3.94 -28.12 17.09
N ALA A 553 3.97 -27.62 18.31
CA ALA A 553 3.10 -26.56 18.77
C ALA A 553 3.93 -25.44 19.38
N GLY A 554 3.39 -24.23 19.39
CA GLY A 554 4.10 -23.12 19.99
C GLY A 554 3.22 -21.92 20.23
N ILE A 555 3.80 -21.00 20.98
CA ILE A 555 3.23 -19.67 21.25
C ILE A 555 4.32 -18.63 21.01
N GLY A 556 3.92 -17.41 20.73
CA GLY A 556 4.91 -16.37 20.43
C GLY A 556 4.32 -15.00 20.20
N LEU A 557 5.20 -14.09 19.80
CA LEU A 557 4.89 -12.73 19.40
C LEU A 557 5.36 -12.50 17.97
N THR A 558 4.47 -11.94 17.16
CA THR A 558 4.74 -11.50 15.80
C THR A 558 4.72 -9.98 15.74
N LEU A 559 5.76 -9.39 15.16
CA LEU A 559 5.92 -7.96 14.95
C LEU A 559 5.96 -7.68 13.44
N ILE A 560 5.09 -6.80 12.96
CA ILE A 560 5.01 -6.41 11.54
C ILE A 560 5.43 -4.97 11.39
N PHE A 561 6.51 -4.74 10.65
CA PHE A 561 6.97 -3.39 10.34
C PHE A 561 6.55 -2.98 8.93
N LYS A 562 5.67 -1.97 8.84
CA LYS A 562 5.16 -1.36 7.60
C LYS A 562 4.64 -2.36 6.55
N ASN A 563 4.22 -3.55 6.96
CA ASN A 563 3.81 -4.63 6.06
C ASN A 563 4.91 -5.07 5.06
N ILE A 564 6.18 -4.84 5.41
CA ILE A 564 7.36 -5.23 4.61
C ILE A 564 8.10 -6.39 5.29
N PHE A 565 8.26 -6.32 6.61
CA PHE A 565 8.95 -7.34 7.40
C PHE A 565 8.06 -7.89 8.50
N ARG A 566 8.13 -9.20 8.69
CA ARG A 566 7.51 -9.93 9.80
C ARG A 566 8.62 -10.56 10.63
N PHE A 567 8.70 -10.17 11.89
CA PHE A 567 9.56 -10.77 12.91
C PHE A 567 8.70 -11.63 13.83
N GLU A 568 9.20 -12.78 14.21
CA GLU A 568 8.55 -13.73 15.11
C GLU A 568 9.51 -14.13 16.22
N LEU A 569 9.03 -14.05 17.46
CA LEU A 569 9.65 -14.67 18.60
C LEU A 569 8.75 -15.82 19.03
N ASN A 570 9.20 -17.05 18.82
CA ASN A 570 8.41 -18.25 19.03
C ASN A 570 9.02 -19.11 20.13
N TYR A 571 8.21 -19.61 21.06
CA TYR A 571 8.55 -20.75 21.87
C TYR A 571 7.99 -22.01 21.21
N VAL A 572 8.87 -22.91 20.78
CA VAL A 572 8.52 -24.12 20.04
C VAL A 572 8.64 -25.36 20.92
N HIS A 573 7.58 -26.16 20.92
CA HIS A 573 7.50 -27.46 21.57
C HIS A 573 7.16 -28.57 20.57
N PRO A 574 8.12 -29.43 20.19
CA PRO A 574 7.90 -30.61 19.36
C PRO A 574 7.09 -31.68 20.11
N LEU A 575 5.92 -32.02 19.56
CA LEU A 575 4.99 -33.02 20.12
C LEU A 575 5.25 -34.42 19.55
N LYS A 576 5.55 -34.53 18.26
CA LYS A 576 5.82 -35.80 17.57
C LYS A 576 7.04 -35.66 16.67
N TYR A 577 8.06 -36.48 16.92
CA TYR A 577 9.32 -36.53 16.18
C TYR A 577 9.90 -37.95 16.24
N THR A 578 10.88 -38.24 15.38
CA THR A 578 11.55 -39.54 15.32
C THR A 578 13.03 -39.40 15.70
N VAL A 579 13.63 -40.48 16.20
CA VAL A 579 15.08 -40.54 16.45
C VAL A 579 15.83 -40.28 15.15
N GLY A 580 16.74 -39.30 15.15
CA GLY A 580 17.49 -38.86 13.97
C GLY A 580 16.95 -37.57 13.32
N ASP A 581 15.76 -37.10 13.71
CA ASP A 581 15.29 -35.77 13.31
C ASP A 581 16.14 -34.69 14.00
N SER A 582 16.52 -33.65 13.26
CA SER A 582 17.21 -32.49 13.83
C SER A 582 16.19 -31.60 14.55
N VAL A 583 15.95 -31.87 15.83
CA VAL A 583 14.93 -31.20 16.63
C VAL A 583 15.55 -30.06 17.44
N THR A 584 14.94 -28.88 17.38
CA THR A 584 15.31 -27.71 18.18
C THR A 584 14.13 -27.32 19.07
N ARG A 585 14.32 -27.36 20.39
CA ARG A 585 13.32 -26.96 21.40
C ARG A 585 13.67 -25.59 21.96
N GLY A 586 12.65 -24.84 22.36
CA GLY A 586 12.83 -23.58 23.08
C GLY A 586 12.52 -22.36 22.22
N ILE A 587 13.33 -21.31 22.37
CA ILE A 587 13.06 -20.01 21.76
C ILE A 587 13.69 -19.96 20.36
N HIS A 588 12.86 -19.66 19.37
CA HIS A 588 13.24 -19.45 17.98
C HIS A 588 12.95 -18.02 17.58
N PHE A 589 13.93 -17.39 16.96
CA PHE A 589 13.74 -16.14 16.25
C PHE A 589 13.51 -16.45 14.78
N GLY A 590 12.36 -16.01 14.26
CA GLY A 590 12.03 -16.04 12.85
C GLY A 590 11.98 -14.62 12.33
N ALA A 591 12.51 -14.40 11.15
CA ALA A 591 12.17 -13.22 10.38
C ALA A 591 11.90 -13.70 8.95
N GLY A 592 11.01 -13.04 8.21
CA GLY A 592 10.70 -13.48 6.87
C GLY A 592 9.57 -12.72 6.21
N ILE A 593 9.42 -12.98 4.91
CA ILE A 593 8.34 -12.46 4.08
C ILE A 593 7.24 -13.52 3.93
N ASN A 594 7.62 -14.81 3.94
CA ASN A 594 6.70 -15.93 3.87
C ASN A 594 6.96 -16.86 5.05
N PHE A 595 5.88 -17.17 5.77
CA PHE A 595 5.85 -18.23 6.76
C PHE A 595 4.63 -19.10 6.47
N LEU A 596 4.77 -20.42 6.67
CA LEU A 596 3.64 -21.32 6.84
C LEU A 596 2.95 -21.06 8.19
#